data_AF-A0A372ZTQ0-F1
#
_entry.id   AF-A0A372ZTQ0-F1
#
_cell.length_a   1.000
_cell.length_b   1.000
_cell.length_c   1.000
_cell.angle_alpha   90.00
_cell.angle_beta   90.00
_cell.angle_gamma   90.00
#
_symmetry.space_group_name_H-M   'P 1'
#
loop_
_entity.id
_entity.type
_entity.pdbx_description
1 polymer ?
#
loop_
_entity_poly.entity_id
_entity_poly.type
_entity_poly.pdbx_seq_one_letter_code
_entity_poly.pdbx_strand_id
1 'polypeptide(L)'
;MRFRADGEPEFAVLGPEPVNRVPNDALRNVPLEVWADALLEEAPDELDDLRGDLLLECFTEPAPTEGTPPVYSRQVRLPGPALPPYPGRRLS
;
A
#
# COMPACT_ATOMS: atom_id res chain seq x y z
N MET A 1 0.83 13.59 2.85
CA MET A 1 1.57 13.05 4.01
C MET A 1 1.65 14.12 5.08
N ARG A 2 1.47 13.76 6.36
CA ARG A 2 1.64 14.68 7.50
C ARG A 2 2.96 14.36 8.20
N PHE A 3 3.72 15.40 8.46
CA PHE A 3 5.00 15.36 9.13
C PHE A 3 4.86 16.13 10.43
N ARG A 4 5.54 15.66 11.47
CA ARG A 4 5.68 16.36 12.74
C ARG A 4 6.56 17.60 12.55
N ALA A 5 6.56 18.48 13.54
CA ALA A 5 7.32 19.74 13.51
C ALA A 5 8.85 19.53 13.44
N ASP A 6 9.34 18.33 13.72
CA ASP A 6 10.72 17.89 13.58
C ASP A 6 11.05 17.31 12.19
N GLY A 7 10.06 17.20 11.30
CA GLY A 7 10.23 16.66 9.94
C GLY A 7 10.00 15.15 9.84
N GLU A 8 9.72 14.45 10.95
CA GLU A 8 9.48 13.01 10.93
C GLU A 8 8.04 12.67 10.51
N PRO A 9 7.81 11.55 9.80
CA PRO A 9 6.47 11.11 9.46
C PRO A 9 5.62 10.85 10.72
N GLU A 10 4.35 11.25 10.70
CA GLU A 10 3.47 11.02 11.85
C GLU A 10 3.15 9.53 12.10
N PHE A 11 3.42 8.64 11.14
CA PHE A 11 3.22 7.20 11.26
C PHE A 11 4.50 6.48 11.71
N ALA A 12 4.38 5.45 12.55
CA ALA A 12 5.48 4.55 12.86
C ALA A 12 5.53 3.43 11.82
N VAL A 13 6.71 3.17 11.25
CA VAL A 13 6.92 1.99 10.39
C VAL A 13 6.66 0.75 11.23
N LEU A 14 5.60 0.00 10.90
CA LEU A 14 5.34 -1.30 11.51
C LEU A 14 6.28 -2.33 10.89
N GLY A 15 7.40 -2.60 11.56
CA GLY A 15 8.23 -3.77 11.27
C GLY A 15 9.74 -3.53 11.41
N PRO A 16 10.45 -4.31 12.24
CA PRO A 16 11.91 -4.36 12.27
C PRO A 16 12.49 -5.33 11.22
N GLU A 17 11.65 -5.93 10.38
CA GLU A 17 12.05 -7.03 9.50
C GLU A 17 12.51 -6.54 8.12
N PRO A 18 13.50 -7.21 7.50
CA PRO A 18 13.91 -6.89 6.15
C PRO A 18 12.71 -7.03 5.23
N VAL A 19 12.53 -6.04 4.35
CA VAL A 19 11.54 -6.06 3.26
C VAL A 19 11.53 -7.46 2.64
N ASN A 20 10.41 -8.18 2.80
CA ASN A 20 10.27 -9.53 2.27
C ASN A 20 10.54 -9.46 0.76
N ARG A 21 11.65 -10.06 0.32
CA ARG A 21 11.97 -10.12 -1.11
C ARG A 21 10.86 -10.93 -1.78
N VAL A 22 10.05 -10.26 -2.58
CA VAL A 22 9.11 -10.93 -3.47
C VAL A 22 9.93 -11.91 -4.33
N PRO A 23 9.55 -13.20 -4.41
CA PRO A 23 10.26 -14.16 -5.22
C PRO A 23 10.38 -13.67 -6.66
N ASN A 24 11.61 -13.57 -7.17
CA ASN A 24 11.94 -13.02 -8.49
C ASN A 24 11.20 -13.75 -9.64
N ASP A 25 10.66 -14.94 -9.40
CA ASP A 25 9.92 -15.70 -10.40
C ASP A 25 8.60 -15.02 -10.83
N ALA A 26 7.98 -14.18 -9.99
CA ALA A 26 6.76 -13.47 -10.36
C ALA A 26 6.98 -12.44 -11.49
N LEU A 27 8.13 -11.76 -11.48
CA LEU A 27 8.52 -10.77 -12.49
C LEU A 27 9.33 -11.37 -13.64
N ARG A 28 9.73 -12.64 -13.54
CA ARG A 28 10.60 -13.31 -14.52
C ARG A 28 9.95 -13.46 -15.90
N ASN A 29 8.63 -13.64 -15.92
CA ASN A 29 7.86 -13.91 -17.14
C ASN A 29 6.71 -12.91 -17.36
N VAL A 30 6.56 -11.92 -16.49
CA VAL A 30 5.41 -11.01 -16.46
C VAL A 30 5.91 -9.57 -16.33
N PRO A 31 5.39 -8.61 -17.12
CA PRO A 31 5.72 -7.20 -16.98
C PRO A 31 5.42 -6.67 -15.58
N LEU A 32 6.23 -5.72 -15.12
CA LEU A 32 6.11 -5.13 -13.78
C LEU A 32 4.72 -4.54 -13.52
N GLU A 33 4.12 -3.94 -14.54
CA GLU A 33 2.78 -3.36 -14.49
C GLU A 33 1.71 -4.43 -14.27
N VAL A 34 1.81 -5.57 -14.96
CA VAL A 34 0.83 -6.66 -14.83
C VAL A 34 0.92 -7.31 -13.46
N TRP A 35 2.13 -7.49 -12.94
CA TRP A 35 2.31 -7.97 -11.58
C TRP A 35 1.78 -6.97 -10.54
N ALA A 36 2.07 -5.68 -10.70
CA ALA A 36 1.62 -4.64 -9.78
C ALA A 36 0.09 -4.57 -9.73
N ASP A 37 -0.57 -4.74 -10.87
CA ASP A 37 -2.03 -4.73 -10.96
C ASP A 37 -2.63 -5.91 -10.23
N ALA A 38 -2.10 -7.12 -10.44
CA ALA A 38 -2.53 -8.32 -9.72
C ALA A 38 -2.31 -8.20 -8.20
N LEU A 39 -1.18 -7.64 -7.77
CA LEU A 39 -0.91 -7.39 -6.35
C LEU A 39 -1.94 -6.41 -5.74
N LEU A 40 -2.28 -5.35 -6.48
CA LEU A 40 -3.21 -4.33 -6.01
C LEU A 40 -4.67 -4.76 -6.08
N GLU A 41 -5.01 -5.79 -6.87
CA GLU A 41 -6.35 -6.39 -6.91
C GLU A 41 -6.67 -7.20 -5.65
N GLU A 42 -5.67 -7.87 -5.06
CA GLU A 42 -5.82 -8.65 -3.82
C GLU A 42 -5.71 -7.76 -2.56
N ALA A 43 -5.05 -6.59 -2.66
CA ALA A 43 -4.80 -5.70 -1.53
C ALA A 43 -6.06 -5.19 -0.79
N PRO A 44 -7.21 -4.90 -1.42
CA PRO A 44 -8.41 -4.46 -0.71
C PRO A 44 -8.98 -5.50 0.26
N ASP A 45 -8.79 -6.79 -0.02
CA ASP A 45 -9.25 -7.87 0.85
C ASP A 45 -8.31 -8.05 2.06
N GLU A 46 -7.00 -7.91 1.86
CA GLU A 46 -6.02 -7.97 2.95
C GLU A 46 -6.00 -6.72 3.83
N LEU A 47 -6.39 -5.57 3.28
CA LEU A 47 -6.36 -4.25 3.92
C LEU A 47 -7.78 -3.69 4.12
N ASP A 48 -8.76 -4.56 4.30
CA ASP A 48 -10.19 -4.22 4.38
C ASP A 48 -10.54 -3.30 5.59
N ASP A 49 -9.71 -3.33 6.63
CA ASP A 49 -9.79 -2.47 7.81
C ASP A 49 -9.17 -1.08 7.60
N LEU A 50 -8.38 -0.90 6.54
CA LEU A 50 -7.70 0.35 6.20
C LEU A 50 -8.47 1.18 5.17
N ARG A 51 -8.49 2.49 5.39
CA ARG A 51 -9.07 3.48 4.47
C ARG A 51 -8.00 4.47 4.03
N GLY A 52 -8.01 4.84 2.76
CA GLY A 52 -7.15 5.91 2.25
C GLY A 52 -6.56 5.58 0.89
N ASP A 53 -5.37 6.11 0.63
CA ASP A 53 -4.62 5.86 -0.59
C ASP A 53 -3.48 4.89 -0.29
N LEU A 54 -3.40 3.81 -1.07
CA LEU A 54 -2.28 2.87 -1.07
C LEU A 54 -1.34 3.24 -2.22
N LEU A 55 -0.07 3.47 -1.88
CA LEU A 55 1.00 3.77 -2.83
C LEU A 55 1.97 2.59 -2.91
N LEU A 56 2.13 2.03 -4.10
CA LEU A 56 3.12 1.01 -4.42
C LEU A 56 4.27 1.64 -5.21
N GLU A 57 5.48 1.54 -4.70
CA GLU A 57 6.70 2.00 -5.36
C GLU A 57 7.68 0.84 -5.54
N CYS A 58 8.17 0.67 -6.76
CA CYS A 58 9.14 -0.37 -7.11
C CYS A 58 10.49 0.27 -7.43
N PHE A 59 11.55 -0.34 -6.91
CA PHE A 59 12.93 0.12 -7.08
C PHE A 59 13.79 -1.04 -7.61
N THR A 60 14.85 -0.70 -8.33
CA THR A 60 15.86 -1.69 -8.76
C THR A 60 16.76 -2.12 -7.60
N GLU A 61 16.91 -1.25 -6.61
CA GLU A 61 17.73 -1.50 -5.42
C GLU A 61 16.84 -1.94 -4.25
N PRO A 62 17.30 -2.90 -3.44
CA PRO A 62 16.52 -3.39 -2.29
C PRO A 62 16.42 -2.37 -1.15
N ALA A 63 17.30 -1.36 -1.11
CA ALA A 63 17.30 -0.29 -0.12
C ALA A 63 17.69 1.02 -0.84
N PRO A 64 16.74 1.65 -1.56
CA PRO A 64 17.03 2.87 -2.30
C PRO A 64 17.47 3.98 -1.34
N THR A 65 18.47 4.75 -1.75
CA THR A 65 18.85 5.97 -1.00
C THR A 65 17.71 6.99 -1.01
N GLU A 66 17.66 7.85 0.01
CA GLU A 66 16.65 8.90 0.08
C GLU A 66 16.64 9.74 -1.20
N GLY A 67 15.46 9.98 -1.78
CA GLY A 67 15.30 10.73 -3.03
C GLY A 67 15.55 9.94 -4.32
N THR A 68 15.93 8.66 -4.24
CA THR A 68 15.97 7.78 -5.42
C THR A 68 14.57 7.69 -6.03
N PRO A 69 14.39 7.97 -7.34
CA PRO A 69 13.08 7.84 -7.97
C PRO A 69 12.72 6.36 -8.18
N PRO A 70 11.45 5.96 -7.98
CA PRO A 70 11.01 4.62 -8.29
C PRO A 70 11.03 4.36 -9.80
N VAL A 71 11.31 3.11 -10.20
CA VAL A 71 11.18 2.70 -11.61
C VAL A 71 9.72 2.49 -12.02
N TYR A 72 8.85 2.29 -11.04
CA TYR A 72 7.41 2.20 -11.22
C TYR A 72 6.68 2.67 -9.97
N SER A 73 5.61 3.42 -10.15
CA SER A 73 4.76 3.93 -9.07
C SER A 73 3.30 3.80 -9.46
N ARG A 74 2.47 3.27 -8.55
CA ARG A 74 1.03 3.16 -8.73
C ARG A 74 0.29 3.46 -7.43
N GLN A 75 -0.81 4.19 -7.55
CA GLN A 75 -1.66 4.57 -6.42
C GLN A 75 -3.08 4.05 -6.63
N VAL A 76 -3.67 3.44 -5.60
CA VAL A 76 -5.06 2.99 -5.58
C VAL A 76 -5.78 3.48 -4.33
N ARG A 77 -7.11 3.55 -4.39
CA ARG A 77 -7.95 3.95 -3.27
C ARG A 77 -8.44 2.73 -2.51
N LEU A 78 -8.16 2.66 -1.22
CA LEU A 78 -8.74 1.67 -0.32
C LEU A 78 -10.12 2.15 0.15
N PRO A 79 -11.18 1.35 -0.05
CA PRO A 79 -12.55 1.74 0.27
C PRO A 79 -12.78 1.91 1.78
N GLY A 80 -11.94 1.28 2.60
CA GLY A 80 -12.16 1.14 4.04
C GLY A 80 -13.23 0.12 4.37
N PRO A 81 -13.44 -0.16 5.67
CA PRO A 81 -14.41 -1.14 6.10
C PRO A 81 -15.80 -0.76 5.60
N ALA A 82 -16.56 -1.77 5.16
CA ALA A 82 -17.96 -1.61 4.86
C ALA A 82 -18.64 -1.02 6.11
N LEU A 83 -19.19 0.19 5.99
CA LEU A 83 -19.94 0.78 7.09
C LEU A 83 -21.06 -0.18 7.46
N PRO A 84 -21.20 -0.59 8.74
CA PRO A 84 -22.34 -1.40 9.13
C PRO A 84 -23.63 -0.63 8.76
N PRO A 85 -24.68 -1.32 8.32
CA PRO A 85 -25.98 -0.68 8.14
C PRO A 85 -26.35 -0.02 9.49
N TYR A 86 -26.55 1.29 9.48
CA TYR A 86 -26.85 2.08 10.67
C TYR A 86 -27.91 1.38 11.54
N PRO A 87 -27.63 1.01 12.80
CA PRO A 87 -28.64 0.51 13.71
C PRO A 87 -29.41 1.70 14.28
N GLY A 88 -30.34 2.28 13.52
CA GLY A 88 -31.05 3.44 14.05
C GLY A 88 -31.93 4.23 13.09
N ARG A 89 -32.84 3.57 12.38
CA ARG A 89 -34.09 4.24 11.98
C ARG A 89 -35.27 3.37 12.36
N ARG A 90 -35.65 3.43 13.65
CA ARG A 90 -37.03 3.12 14.02
C ARG A 90 -37.89 4.15 13.29
N LEU A 91 -38.57 3.69 12.24
CA LEU A 91 -39.72 4.41 11.71
C LEU A 91 -40.79 4.35 12.81
N SER A 92 -40.98 5.49 13.46
CA SER A 92 -42.14 5.78 14.30
C SER A 92 -43.41 5.80 13.46
#